data_AF-A0AAW2JJ21-F1
#
_entry.id   AF-A0AAW2JJ21-F1
#
_cell.length_a   1.000
_cell.length_b   1.000
_cell.length_c   1.000
_cell.angle_alpha   90.00
_cell.angle_beta   90.00
_cell.angle_gamma   90.00
#
_symmetry.space_group_name_H-M   'P 1'
#
loop_
_entity.id
_entity.type
_entity.pdbx_description
1 polymer ?
#
loop_
_entity_poly.entity_id
_entity_poly.type
_entity_poly.pdbx_seq_one_letter_code
_entity_poly.pdbx_strand_id
1 'polypeptide(L)'
;MAFPRLNNISFWLLPPSLLLLLSSALVEVGSGTGWTVYPPLSGITSHSGGAVDLAISSLHLSGVSSILAGIIDGDGSLQVSKQGYASLEITMGLEDLPLLRYIQHMLGGSIKMRSGAKAYRYRLHNQLGFFDADGTIGIAMKNRLPQLRGLTGIVLANSGLDIALHDTYYVVAHFHYVLSMGAVFALFAGFHYWVGLSGMPRRIPDYPDAYAGWNALSSFGSYISVVGICRFFVVVTITSSSGKNKRCAPSPWAVEQNPTTPEWMVQSPPAFHTFGELPAIKETKSYVK
;
A
#
# COMPACT_ATOMS: atom_id res chain seq x y z
N MET A 1 -16.42 0.03 -4.73
CA MET A 1 -16.04 -1.30 -4.19
C MET A 1 -17.21 -2.26 -4.37
N ALA A 2 -16.93 -3.50 -4.80
CA ALA A 2 -17.96 -4.51 -5.03
C ALA A 2 -18.45 -5.21 -3.75
N PHE A 3 -17.62 -5.30 -2.71
CA PHE A 3 -17.92 -6.05 -1.47
C PHE A 3 -17.75 -5.20 -0.19
N PRO A 4 -18.72 -4.34 0.17
CA PRO A 4 -18.61 -3.46 1.33
C PRO A 4 -18.41 -4.19 2.67
N ARG A 5 -19.09 -5.33 2.86
CA ARG A 5 -18.97 -6.14 4.09
C ARG A 5 -17.61 -6.81 4.21
N LEU A 6 -17.07 -7.31 3.10
CA LEU A 6 -15.73 -7.93 3.08
C LEU A 6 -14.64 -6.88 3.34
N ASN A 7 -14.84 -5.65 2.85
CA ASN A 7 -13.92 -4.53 3.11
C ASN A 7 -13.95 -4.10 4.58
N ASN A 8 -15.13 -4.18 5.21
CA ASN A 8 -15.24 -3.95 6.63
C ASN A 8 -14.48 -5.04 7.41
N ILE A 9 -14.63 -6.32 7.03
CA ILE A 9 -13.92 -7.43 7.67
C ILE A 9 -12.41 -7.29 7.51
N SER A 10 -11.89 -6.92 6.34
CA SER A 10 -10.44 -6.72 6.15
C SER A 10 -9.90 -5.70 7.14
N PHE A 11 -10.57 -4.56 7.30
CA PHE A 11 -10.21 -3.57 8.32
C PHE A 11 -10.27 -4.13 9.74
N TRP A 12 -11.32 -4.85 10.12
CA TRP A 12 -11.50 -5.38 11.49
C TRP A 12 -10.55 -6.52 11.88
N LEU A 13 -9.82 -7.11 10.92
CA LEU A 13 -8.75 -8.05 11.20
C LEU A 13 -7.45 -7.35 11.68
N LEU A 14 -7.29 -6.05 11.40
CA LEU A 14 -6.09 -5.29 11.77
C LEU A 14 -5.96 -5.03 13.28
N PRO A 15 -7.01 -4.62 14.03
CA PRO A 15 -6.87 -4.41 15.48
C PRO A 15 -6.49 -5.70 16.25
N PRO A 16 -7.12 -6.87 16.03
CA PRO A 16 -6.67 -8.11 16.65
C PRO A 16 -5.25 -8.52 16.24
N SER A 17 -4.86 -8.30 14.97
CA SER A 17 -3.48 -8.52 14.52
C SER A 17 -2.49 -7.65 15.30
N LEU A 18 -2.78 -6.35 15.42
CA LEU A 18 -1.95 -5.42 16.20
C LEU A 18 -1.88 -5.83 17.68
N LEU A 19 -2.99 -6.24 18.28
CA LEU A 19 -3.01 -6.72 19.66
C LEU A 19 -2.14 -7.97 19.84
N LEU A 20 -2.20 -8.92 18.90
CA LEU A 20 -1.31 -10.08 18.92
C LEU A 20 0.16 -9.65 18.79
N LEU A 21 0.48 -8.71 17.91
CA LEU A 21 1.84 -8.20 17.76
C LEU A 21 2.35 -7.52 19.04
N LEU A 22 1.53 -6.68 19.67
CA LEU A 22 1.90 -6.01 20.91
C LEU A 22 2.03 -7.02 22.06
N SER A 23 1.12 -7.99 22.13
CA SER A 23 1.22 -9.08 23.10
C SER A 23 2.49 -9.91 22.90
N SER A 24 2.94 -10.10 21.65
CA SER A 24 4.18 -10.82 21.35
C SER A 24 5.43 -10.12 21.89
N ALA A 25 5.38 -8.79 22.10
CA ALA A 25 6.47 -8.04 22.71
C ALA A 25 6.41 -8.06 24.24
N LEU A 26 5.25 -8.34 24.84
CA LEU A 26 5.02 -8.34 26.29
C LEU A 26 5.15 -9.73 26.92
N VAL A 27 4.96 -10.79 26.14
CA VAL A 27 5.04 -12.17 26.60
C VAL A 27 6.51 -12.61 26.67
N GLU A 28 6.90 -13.08 27.85
CA GLU A 28 8.24 -13.59 28.15
C GLU A 28 9.36 -12.59 27.80
N VAL A 29 10.22 -12.92 26.83
CA VAL A 29 11.36 -12.10 26.40
C VAL A 29 11.05 -11.35 25.09
N GLY A 30 9.89 -11.60 24.48
CA GLY A 30 9.51 -11.04 23.19
C GLY A 30 10.14 -11.72 21.97
N SER A 31 9.63 -11.39 20.77
CA SER A 31 10.14 -11.94 19.51
C SER A 31 11.41 -11.20 19.04
N GLY A 32 12.58 -11.74 19.39
CA GLY A 32 13.91 -11.21 19.06
C GLY A 32 14.46 -11.64 17.69
N THR A 33 13.65 -12.27 16.84
CA THR A 33 14.12 -12.93 15.59
C THR A 33 14.33 -11.97 14.42
N GLY A 34 13.91 -10.71 14.59
CA GLY A 34 13.83 -9.70 13.54
C GLY A 34 12.68 -9.94 12.55
N TRP A 35 12.39 -8.96 11.70
CA TRP A 35 11.21 -9.00 10.81
C TRP A 35 11.19 -10.15 9.79
N THR A 36 12.34 -10.78 9.53
CA THR A 36 12.47 -11.91 8.60
C THR A 36 12.15 -13.27 9.22
N VAL A 37 12.14 -13.39 10.55
CA VAL A 37 11.77 -14.61 11.30
C VAL A 37 12.47 -15.88 10.76
N TYR A 38 13.82 -15.86 10.71
CA TYR A 38 14.59 -16.97 10.16
C TYR A 38 14.80 -18.12 11.17
N PRO A 39 14.58 -19.38 10.77
CA PRO A 39 15.10 -20.54 11.51
C PRO A 39 16.64 -20.59 11.45
N PRO A 40 17.34 -21.16 12.46
CA PRO A 40 16.80 -21.79 13.68
C PRO A 40 16.46 -20.79 14.80
N LEU A 41 16.77 -19.49 14.62
CA LEU A 41 16.57 -18.47 15.65
C LEU A 41 15.08 -18.32 16.03
N SER A 42 14.17 -18.48 15.08
CA SER A 42 12.73 -18.49 15.35
C SER A 42 12.19 -19.83 15.85
N GLY A 43 13.03 -20.84 16.02
CA GLY A 43 12.62 -22.17 16.49
C GLY A 43 12.71 -22.31 18.01
N ILE A 44 12.10 -23.38 18.52
CA ILE A 44 12.00 -23.69 19.95
C ILE A 44 13.35 -23.80 20.67
N THR A 45 14.44 -24.06 19.93
CA THR A 45 15.79 -24.15 20.49
C THR A 45 16.36 -22.80 20.91
N SER A 46 15.94 -21.71 20.26
CA SER A 46 16.44 -20.35 20.52
C SER A 46 15.39 -19.46 21.17
N HIS A 47 14.12 -19.60 20.77
CA HIS A 47 12.98 -18.93 21.39
C HIS A 47 11.95 -20.01 21.73
N SER A 48 11.99 -20.51 22.97
CA SER A 48 11.04 -21.52 23.47
C SER A 48 9.68 -20.95 23.88
N GLY A 49 9.58 -19.62 23.91
CA GLY A 49 8.41 -18.89 24.38
C GLY A 49 7.32 -18.68 23.34
N GLY A 50 6.10 -18.42 23.82
CA GLY A 50 4.94 -18.14 22.96
C GLY A 50 5.00 -16.81 22.19
N ALA A 51 6.02 -15.98 22.45
CA ALA A 51 6.19 -14.68 21.80
C ALA A 51 6.33 -14.77 20.28
N VAL A 52 7.12 -15.73 19.78
CA VAL A 52 7.31 -15.90 18.33
C VAL A 52 6.01 -16.37 17.67
N ASP A 53 5.27 -17.28 18.33
CA ASP A 53 3.99 -17.77 17.84
C ASP A 53 2.95 -16.65 17.73
N LEU A 54 2.84 -15.79 18.74
CA LEU A 54 1.96 -14.61 18.72
C LEU A 54 2.32 -13.63 17.59
N ALA A 55 3.62 -13.40 17.36
CA ALA A 55 4.09 -12.56 16.26
C ALA A 55 3.74 -13.16 14.88
N ILE A 56 3.89 -14.49 14.74
CA ILE A 56 3.50 -15.22 13.53
C ILE A 56 1.98 -15.15 13.33
N SER A 57 1.17 -15.39 14.37
CA SER A 57 -0.29 -15.29 14.29
C SER A 57 -0.75 -13.88 13.91
N SER A 58 -0.11 -12.85 14.45
CA SER A 58 -0.34 -11.46 14.03
C SER A 58 -0.13 -11.26 12.52
N LEU A 59 1.00 -11.74 11.99
CA LEU A 59 1.32 -11.63 10.57
C LEU A 59 0.31 -12.37 9.69
N HIS A 60 -0.20 -13.52 10.14
CA HIS A 60 -1.26 -14.24 9.43
C HIS A 60 -2.55 -13.40 9.36
N LEU A 61 -3.01 -12.83 10.48
CA LEU A 61 -4.21 -11.99 10.49
C LEU A 61 -4.04 -10.73 9.63
N SER A 62 -2.90 -10.05 9.72
CA SER A 62 -2.60 -8.89 8.85
C SER A 62 -2.49 -9.32 7.38
N GLY A 63 -1.97 -10.52 7.10
CA GLY A 63 -1.89 -11.08 5.76
C GLY A 63 -3.26 -11.33 5.16
N VAL A 64 -4.18 -11.96 5.91
CA VAL A 64 -5.57 -12.17 5.50
C VAL A 64 -6.26 -10.83 5.24
N SER A 65 -6.09 -9.84 6.13
CA SER A 65 -6.58 -8.47 5.91
C SER A 65 -6.12 -7.90 4.57
N SER A 66 -4.81 -7.95 4.29
CA SER A 66 -4.23 -7.41 3.06
C SER A 66 -4.70 -8.14 1.80
N ILE A 67 -4.85 -9.47 1.86
CA ILE A 67 -5.38 -10.27 0.73
C ILE A 67 -6.84 -9.87 0.45
N LEU A 68 -7.68 -9.79 1.50
CA LEU A 68 -9.07 -9.38 1.34
C LEU A 68 -9.18 -7.96 0.79
N ALA A 69 -8.39 -7.02 1.31
CA ALA A 69 -8.33 -5.65 0.78
C ALA A 69 -7.90 -5.63 -0.69
N GLY A 70 -6.85 -6.37 -1.06
CA GLY A 70 -6.38 -6.46 -2.44
C GLY A 70 -7.42 -7.03 -3.41
N ILE A 71 -8.19 -8.05 -3.00
CA ILE A 71 -9.29 -8.61 -3.80
C ILE A 71 -10.40 -7.58 -4.05
N ILE A 72 -10.61 -6.65 -3.12
CA ILE A 72 -11.70 -5.66 -3.16
C ILE A 72 -11.28 -4.36 -3.87
N ASP A 73 -10.01 -3.99 -3.75
CA ASP A 73 -9.44 -2.77 -4.33
C ASP A 73 -9.05 -2.97 -5.80
N GLY A 74 -8.63 -4.18 -6.16
CA GLY A 74 -8.73 -4.62 -7.54
C GLY A 74 -10.19 -4.52 -7.98
N ASP A 75 -10.42 -4.24 -9.25
CA ASP A 75 -11.67 -4.54 -9.99
C ASP A 75 -12.06 -6.05 -9.99
N GLY A 76 -11.60 -6.77 -8.98
CA GLY A 76 -11.94 -8.11 -8.56
C GLY A 76 -13.42 -8.25 -8.24
N SER A 77 -14.07 -9.24 -8.85
CA SER A 77 -15.40 -9.69 -8.50
C SER A 77 -15.40 -11.19 -8.27
N LEU A 78 -15.89 -11.60 -7.10
CA LEU A 78 -16.34 -12.96 -6.85
C LEU A 78 -17.74 -13.14 -7.44
N GLN A 79 -17.87 -14.03 -8.41
CA GLN A 79 -19.14 -14.36 -9.05
C GLN A 79 -19.43 -15.85 -8.87
N VAL A 80 -20.70 -16.19 -8.73
CA VAL A 80 -21.14 -17.60 -8.81
C VAL A 80 -21.50 -17.87 -10.27
N SER A 81 -20.85 -18.86 -10.88
CA SER A 81 -21.17 -19.30 -12.23
C SER A 81 -22.58 -19.89 -12.29
N LYS A 82 -23.20 -19.88 -13.47
CA LYS A 82 -24.50 -20.55 -13.70
C LYS A 82 -24.48 -22.04 -13.34
N GLN A 83 -23.28 -22.64 -13.30
CA GLN A 83 -23.02 -24.04 -12.93
C GLN A 83 -22.75 -24.24 -11.42
N GLY A 84 -22.92 -23.20 -10.59
CA GLY A 84 -22.88 -23.31 -9.12
C GLY A 84 -21.52 -23.17 -8.45
N TYR A 85 -20.43 -23.01 -9.19
CA TYR A 85 -19.10 -22.78 -8.60
C TYR A 85 -18.76 -21.29 -8.44
N ALA A 86 -17.97 -20.97 -7.42
CA ALA A 86 -17.40 -19.65 -7.22
C ALA A 86 -16.25 -19.40 -8.22
N SER A 87 -16.24 -18.21 -8.83
CA SER A 87 -15.24 -17.76 -9.77
C SER A 87 -14.73 -16.38 -9.34
N LEU A 88 -13.41 -16.23 -9.30
CA LEU A 88 -12.76 -14.95 -9.05
C LEU A 88 -12.40 -14.32 -10.40
N GLU A 89 -12.93 -13.15 -10.67
CA GLU A 89 -12.66 -12.36 -11.87
C GLU A 89 -11.90 -11.11 -11.49
N ILE A 90 -10.70 -10.91 -12.03
CA ILE A 90 -9.87 -9.71 -11.81
C ILE A 90 -9.72 -9.02 -13.16
N THR A 91 -9.83 -7.71 -13.21
CA THR A 91 -9.53 -6.92 -14.40
C THR A 91 -8.18 -6.21 -14.20
N MET A 92 -7.37 -6.06 -15.24
CA MET A 92 -6.04 -5.43 -15.11
C MET A 92 -5.73 -4.64 -16.37
N GLY A 93 -4.80 -3.69 -16.26
CA GLY A 93 -4.34 -2.89 -17.38
C GLY A 93 -3.72 -3.74 -18.48
N LEU A 94 -3.57 -3.15 -19.68
CA LEU A 94 -2.90 -3.83 -20.80
C LEU A 94 -1.44 -4.19 -20.50
N GLU A 95 -0.80 -3.38 -19.68
CA GLU A 95 0.59 -3.51 -19.23
C GLU A 95 0.83 -4.73 -18.34
N ASP A 96 -0.21 -5.22 -17.64
CA ASP A 96 -0.10 -6.33 -16.70
C ASP A 96 -0.27 -7.72 -17.34
N LEU A 97 -0.38 -7.80 -18.67
CA LEU A 97 -0.54 -9.07 -19.38
C LEU A 97 0.54 -10.12 -19.05
N PRO A 98 1.85 -9.77 -18.94
CA PRO A 98 2.88 -10.74 -18.56
C PRO A 98 2.63 -11.34 -17.16
N LEU A 99 2.20 -10.50 -16.21
CA LEU A 99 1.84 -10.93 -14.86
C LEU A 99 0.61 -11.84 -14.88
N LEU A 100 -0.43 -11.48 -15.64
CA LEU A 100 -1.62 -12.32 -15.79
C LEU A 100 -1.31 -13.69 -16.37
N ARG A 101 -0.42 -13.77 -17.36
CA ARG A 101 0.03 -15.06 -17.93
C ARG A 101 0.81 -15.87 -16.91
N TYR A 102 1.66 -15.24 -16.11
CA TYR A 102 2.37 -15.90 -15.02
C TYR A 102 1.40 -16.48 -13.98
N ILE A 103 0.41 -15.70 -13.56
CA ILE A 103 -0.65 -16.13 -12.64
C ILE A 103 -1.46 -17.28 -13.27
N GLN A 104 -1.81 -17.18 -14.56
CA GLN A 104 -2.53 -18.23 -15.28
C GLN A 104 -1.75 -19.55 -15.32
N HIS A 105 -0.43 -19.50 -15.48
CA HIS A 105 0.42 -20.69 -15.41
C HIS A 105 0.46 -21.31 -14.01
N MET A 106 0.40 -20.50 -12.95
CA MET A 106 0.44 -21.00 -11.57
C MET A 106 -0.91 -21.53 -11.07
N LEU A 107 -2.00 -20.81 -11.35
CA LEU A 107 -3.32 -21.07 -10.77
C LEU A 107 -4.34 -21.61 -11.79
N GLY A 108 -4.04 -21.58 -13.09
CA GLY A 108 -4.98 -21.90 -14.15
C GLY A 108 -5.90 -20.72 -14.52
N GLY A 109 -7.08 -20.99 -15.08
CA GLY A 109 -8.05 -19.96 -15.45
C GLY A 109 -7.95 -19.45 -16.90
N SER A 110 -8.71 -18.38 -17.20
CA SER A 110 -8.84 -17.82 -18.56
C SER A 110 -8.61 -16.31 -18.57
N ILE A 111 -7.82 -15.82 -19.53
CA ILE A 111 -7.64 -14.38 -19.80
C ILE A 111 -8.43 -14.00 -21.04
N LYS A 112 -9.22 -12.92 -20.98
CA LYS A 112 -9.97 -12.36 -22.11
C LYS A 112 -9.85 -10.84 -22.13
N MET A 113 -9.72 -10.24 -23.31
CA MET A 113 -9.81 -8.79 -23.46
C MET A 113 -11.23 -8.30 -23.18
N ARG A 114 -11.36 -7.19 -22.44
CA ARG A 114 -12.67 -6.59 -22.18
C ARG A 114 -13.12 -5.75 -23.37
N SER A 115 -14.33 -6.01 -23.88
CA SER A 115 -14.89 -5.22 -24.99
C SER A 115 -15.09 -3.76 -24.56
N GLY A 116 -14.52 -2.81 -25.31
CA GLY A 116 -14.66 -1.38 -25.06
C GLY A 116 -13.80 -0.81 -23.92
N ALA A 117 -12.90 -1.58 -23.32
CA ALA A 117 -11.98 -1.10 -22.30
C ALA A 117 -10.54 -1.56 -22.58
N LYS A 118 -9.56 -0.70 -22.31
CA LYS A 118 -8.12 -1.03 -22.40
C LYS A 118 -7.69 -1.88 -21.18
N ALA A 119 -8.30 -3.05 -21.03
CA ALA A 119 -8.05 -3.92 -19.88
C ALA A 119 -8.26 -5.41 -20.22
N TYR A 120 -7.44 -6.27 -19.61
CA TYR A 120 -7.62 -7.72 -19.61
C TYR A 120 -8.47 -8.15 -18.42
N ARG A 121 -9.38 -9.09 -18.66
CA ARG A 121 -10.13 -9.80 -17.64
C ARG A 121 -9.52 -11.18 -17.43
N TYR A 122 -9.00 -11.43 -16.25
CA TYR A 122 -8.63 -12.76 -15.80
C TYR A 122 -9.77 -13.37 -15.00
N ARG A 123 -10.12 -14.61 -15.31
CA ARG A 123 -11.13 -15.37 -14.57
C ARG A 123 -10.55 -16.69 -14.12
N LEU A 124 -10.44 -16.87 -12.82
CA LEU A 124 -10.13 -18.16 -12.23
C LEU A 124 -11.42 -18.97 -12.14
N HIS A 125 -11.44 -20.12 -12.81
CA HIS A 125 -12.52 -21.11 -12.73
C HIS A 125 -12.06 -22.17 -11.75
N ASN A 126 -12.74 -22.30 -10.61
CA ASN A 126 -12.40 -23.34 -9.66
C ASN A 126 -13.52 -24.38 -9.60
N GLN A 127 -13.21 -25.64 -9.92
CA GLN A 127 -14.12 -26.79 -9.71
C GLN A 127 -13.93 -27.46 -8.33
N LEU A 128 -12.87 -27.13 -7.60
CA LEU A 128 -12.51 -27.70 -6.30
C LEU A 128 -12.23 -26.56 -5.31
N GLY A 129 -13.26 -26.13 -4.58
CA GLY A 129 -13.20 -25.33 -3.36
C GLY A 129 -12.12 -24.22 -3.28
N PHE A 130 -12.51 -22.95 -3.39
CA PHE A 130 -11.62 -21.82 -3.04
C PHE A 130 -11.26 -21.77 -1.54
N PHE A 131 -11.95 -22.59 -0.74
CA PHE A 131 -11.81 -22.76 0.68
C PHE A 131 -11.81 -24.27 0.94
N ASP A 132 -10.72 -24.82 1.48
CA ASP A 132 -10.82 -26.10 2.17
C ASP A 132 -11.62 -25.91 3.46
N ALA A 133 -12.18 -27.00 3.99
CA ALA A 133 -13.08 -27.03 5.16
C ALA A 133 -12.52 -26.34 6.43
N ASP A 134 -11.23 -25.99 6.40
CA ASP A 134 -10.46 -25.42 7.50
C ASP A 134 -10.27 -23.90 7.36
N GLY A 135 -10.84 -23.27 6.33
CA GLY A 135 -10.86 -21.81 6.13
C GLY A 135 -9.52 -21.16 5.75
N THR A 136 -8.49 -21.96 5.45
CA THR A 136 -7.17 -21.45 5.06
C THR A 136 -7.12 -21.23 3.54
N ILE A 137 -6.78 -20.01 3.10
CA ILE A 137 -6.52 -19.72 1.68
C ILE A 137 -5.19 -20.38 1.31
N GLY A 138 -5.27 -21.55 0.69
CA GLY A 138 -4.12 -22.27 0.13
C GLY A 138 -3.61 -21.58 -1.13
N ILE A 139 -2.83 -20.50 -0.99
CA ILE A 139 -1.99 -19.99 -2.08
C ILE A 139 -0.57 -19.84 -1.54
N ALA A 140 0.27 -20.78 -1.96
CA ALA A 140 1.71 -20.73 -1.80
C ALA A 140 2.29 -19.51 -2.53
N MET A 141 2.55 -18.42 -1.81
CA MET A 141 3.40 -17.34 -2.27
C MET A 141 4.74 -17.39 -1.54
N LYS A 142 5.63 -18.25 -2.06
CA LYS A 142 7.05 -18.25 -1.71
C LYS A 142 7.81 -17.39 -2.73
N ASN A 143 8.26 -16.23 -2.25
CA ASN A 143 9.36 -15.40 -2.75
C ASN A 143 9.18 -14.56 -4.05
N ARG A 144 9.56 -13.28 -3.90
CA ARG A 144 10.03 -12.28 -4.89
C ARG A 144 8.97 -11.51 -5.70
N LEU A 145 8.75 -10.26 -5.28
CA LEU A 145 8.24 -9.14 -6.10
C LEU A 145 9.20 -7.94 -5.94
N PRO A 146 9.71 -7.36 -7.03
CA PRO A 146 10.33 -6.04 -6.99
C PRO A 146 9.27 -4.93 -7.10
N GLN A 147 9.61 -3.79 -6.49
CA GLN A 147 8.78 -2.61 -6.33
C GLN A 147 8.78 -1.75 -7.60
N LEU A 148 7.59 -1.32 -8.04
CA LEU A 148 7.43 -0.26 -9.05
C LEU A 148 7.16 1.07 -8.31
N ARG A 149 8.20 1.87 -8.11
CA ARG A 149 8.10 3.27 -7.65
C ARG A 149 8.59 4.15 -8.80
N GLY A 150 7.69 4.89 -9.44
CA GLY A 150 8.10 5.85 -10.49
C GLY A 150 7.00 6.44 -11.40
N LEU A 151 5.71 6.22 -11.14
CA LEU A 151 4.66 6.54 -12.12
C LEU A 151 4.15 7.99 -12.12
N THR A 152 4.55 8.86 -11.18
CA THR A 152 4.12 10.27 -11.18
C THR A 152 4.96 11.18 -12.08
N GLY A 153 6.19 10.78 -12.45
CA GLY A 153 7.12 11.60 -13.27
C GLY A 153 6.82 11.60 -14.78
N ILE A 154 6.02 10.64 -15.24
CA ILE A 154 5.66 10.49 -16.66
C ILE A 154 4.66 11.58 -17.10
N VAL A 155 3.90 12.17 -16.17
CA VAL A 155 2.89 13.20 -16.45
C VAL A 155 3.53 14.57 -16.75
N LEU A 156 4.61 14.94 -16.06
CA LEU A 156 5.35 16.20 -16.30
C LEU A 156 6.26 16.15 -17.53
N ALA A 157 6.55 14.97 -18.07
CA ALA A 157 7.32 14.84 -19.30
C ALA A 157 6.49 15.14 -20.57
N ASN A 158 5.17 15.36 -20.43
CA ASN A 158 4.27 15.72 -21.52
C ASN A 158 4.13 17.24 -21.63
N SER A 159 4.65 17.82 -22.72
CA SER A 159 4.65 19.26 -22.97
C SER A 159 3.25 19.89 -23.06
N GLY A 160 2.21 19.13 -23.40
CA GLY A 160 0.84 19.62 -23.42
C GLY A 160 0.19 19.73 -22.03
N LEU A 161 0.61 18.88 -21.08
CA LEU A 161 0.14 18.91 -19.69
C LEU A 161 0.96 19.86 -18.82
N ASP A 162 2.24 20.07 -19.14
CA ASP A 162 3.09 21.03 -18.44
C ASP A 162 2.53 22.46 -18.53
N ILE A 163 1.94 22.86 -19.66
CA ILE A 163 1.29 24.18 -19.82
C ILE A 163 0.20 24.45 -18.76
N ALA A 164 -0.55 23.42 -18.34
CA ALA A 164 -1.63 23.54 -17.36
C ALA A 164 -1.16 23.34 -15.90
N LEU A 165 -0.05 22.63 -15.70
CA LEU A 165 0.45 22.25 -14.39
C LEU A 165 1.63 23.10 -13.92
N HIS A 166 2.29 23.85 -14.81
CA HIS A 166 3.41 24.75 -14.50
C HIS A 166 3.02 25.76 -13.41
N ASP A 167 3.93 26.03 -12.46
CA ASP A 167 3.73 26.93 -11.33
C ASP A 167 2.53 26.62 -10.40
N THR A 168 1.96 25.42 -10.47
CA THR A 168 0.93 24.97 -9.53
C THR A 168 1.50 24.16 -8.37
N TYR A 169 0.72 24.01 -7.28
CA TYR A 169 1.06 23.09 -6.19
C TYR A 169 1.20 21.63 -6.64
N TYR A 170 0.75 21.25 -7.84
CA TYR A 170 0.99 19.91 -8.39
C TYR A 170 2.48 19.66 -8.63
N VAL A 171 3.18 20.65 -9.23
CA VAL A 171 4.64 20.58 -9.43
C VAL A 171 5.35 20.55 -8.09
N VAL A 172 4.91 21.39 -7.14
CA VAL A 172 5.47 21.42 -5.79
C VAL A 172 5.26 20.09 -5.07
N ALA A 173 4.05 19.52 -5.09
CA ALA A 173 3.73 18.23 -4.45
C ALA A 173 4.45 17.06 -5.12
N HIS A 174 4.56 17.05 -6.45
CA HIS A 174 5.34 16.07 -7.19
C HIS A 174 6.82 16.14 -6.81
N PHE A 175 7.40 17.34 -6.82
CA PHE A 175 8.80 17.58 -6.49
C PHE A 175 9.07 17.23 -5.02
N HIS A 176 8.19 17.58 -4.08
CA HIS A 176 8.31 17.18 -2.68
C HIS A 176 8.11 15.68 -2.49
N TYR A 177 7.20 15.03 -3.21
CA TYR A 177 7.03 13.58 -3.10
C TYR A 177 8.27 12.84 -3.61
N VAL A 178 8.80 13.23 -4.77
CA VAL A 178 9.98 12.59 -5.38
C VAL A 178 11.27 12.96 -4.66
N LEU A 179 11.48 14.22 -4.28
CA LEU A 179 12.70 14.64 -3.59
C LEU A 179 12.64 14.44 -2.08
N SER A 180 11.51 14.65 -1.40
CA SER A 180 11.46 14.35 0.04
C SER A 180 11.56 12.86 0.26
N MET A 181 10.81 12.02 -0.44
CA MET A 181 10.96 10.56 -0.28
C MET A 181 12.25 10.07 -0.91
N GLY A 182 12.59 10.52 -2.12
CA GLY A 182 13.83 10.11 -2.79
C GLY A 182 15.09 10.53 -2.03
N ALA A 183 15.19 11.78 -1.57
CA ALA A 183 16.35 12.25 -0.80
C ALA A 183 16.39 11.65 0.60
N VAL A 184 15.25 11.48 1.29
CA VAL A 184 15.25 10.79 2.60
C VAL A 184 15.66 9.33 2.44
N PHE A 185 15.08 8.60 1.48
CA PHE A 185 15.49 7.21 1.20
C PHE A 185 16.93 7.12 0.72
N ALA A 186 17.43 8.05 -0.10
CA ALA A 186 18.82 8.08 -0.56
C ALA A 186 19.80 8.45 0.55
N LEU A 187 19.45 9.35 1.47
CA LEU A 187 20.25 9.67 2.65
C LEU A 187 20.31 8.48 3.60
N PHE A 188 19.18 7.81 3.87
CA PHE A 188 19.18 6.60 4.69
C PHE A 188 19.90 5.44 4.00
N ALA A 189 19.67 5.20 2.71
CA ALA A 189 20.35 4.16 1.95
C ALA A 189 21.84 4.44 1.85
N GLY A 190 22.23 5.68 1.59
CA GLY A 190 23.61 6.13 1.58
C GLY A 190 24.28 5.92 2.94
N PHE A 191 23.68 6.42 4.02
CA PHE A 191 24.20 6.24 5.36
C PHE A 191 24.39 4.75 5.71
N HIS A 192 23.39 3.90 5.46
CA HIS A 192 23.50 2.45 5.71
C HIS A 192 24.50 1.77 4.78
N TYR A 193 24.63 2.24 3.54
CA TYR A 193 25.59 1.72 2.58
C TYR A 193 27.03 2.07 2.97
N TRP A 194 27.33 3.32 3.31
CA TRP A 194 28.68 3.76 3.68
C TRP A 194 29.10 3.27 5.07
N VAL A 195 28.21 3.28 6.06
CA VAL A 195 28.49 2.69 7.38
C VAL A 195 28.60 1.16 7.30
N GLY A 196 27.79 0.52 6.46
CA GLY A 196 27.90 -0.90 6.15
C GLY A 196 29.21 -1.25 5.42
N LEU A 197 29.65 -0.41 4.48
CA LEU A 197 30.92 -0.57 3.75
C LEU A 197 32.12 -0.44 4.69
N SER A 198 32.05 0.43 5.70
CA SER A 198 33.07 0.49 6.75
C SER A 198 33.13 -0.74 7.65
N GLY A 199 32.16 -1.67 7.52
CA GLY A 199 32.19 -2.98 8.17
C GLY A 199 31.24 -3.15 9.34
N MET A 200 30.34 -2.20 9.61
CA MET A 200 29.39 -2.28 10.73
C MET A 200 28.30 -3.34 10.45
N PRO A 201 28.21 -4.42 11.26
CA PRO A 201 27.17 -5.43 11.10
C PRO A 201 25.78 -4.91 11.48
N ARG A 202 24.73 -5.48 10.86
CA ARG A 202 23.33 -5.17 11.21
C ARG A 202 22.87 -5.94 12.46
N ARG A 203 21.90 -5.38 13.20
CA ARG A 203 21.22 -6.01 14.36
C ARG A 203 22.15 -6.27 15.56
N ILE A 204 23.08 -5.36 15.82
CA ILE A 204 23.93 -5.37 17.01
C ILE A 204 23.50 -4.26 17.97
N PRO A 205 23.35 -4.54 19.28
CA PRO A 205 23.00 -3.52 20.27
C PRO A 205 24.20 -2.66 20.66
N ASP A 206 25.42 -3.16 20.46
CA ASP A 206 26.68 -2.48 20.79
C ASP A 206 27.63 -2.55 19.58
N TYR A 207 28.52 -1.57 19.45
CA TYR A 207 29.42 -1.41 18.30
C TYR A 207 30.75 -0.79 18.71
N PRO A 208 31.85 -1.05 17.97
CA PRO A 208 33.14 -0.43 18.26
C PRO A 208 33.11 1.11 18.23
N ASP A 209 33.89 1.75 19.10
CA ASP A 209 33.97 3.21 19.25
C ASP A 209 34.24 3.97 17.93
N ALA A 210 34.88 3.32 16.95
CA ALA A 210 35.09 3.86 15.61
C ALA A 210 33.80 4.29 14.90
N TYR A 211 32.65 3.70 15.23
CA TYR A 211 31.35 4.06 14.66
C TYR A 211 30.52 5.03 15.52
N ALA A 212 31.03 5.46 16.68
CA ALA A 212 30.29 6.29 17.62
C ALA A 212 29.85 7.63 17.00
N GLY A 213 30.71 8.29 16.23
CA GLY A 213 30.38 9.55 15.56
C GLY A 213 29.22 9.40 14.56
N TRP A 214 29.24 8.36 13.72
CA TRP A 214 28.19 8.10 12.73
C TRP A 214 26.87 7.73 13.40
N ASN A 215 26.90 6.89 14.44
CA ASN A 215 25.71 6.53 15.19
C ASN A 215 25.14 7.74 15.96
N ALA A 216 25.98 8.60 16.54
CA ALA A 216 25.53 9.83 17.21
C ALA A 216 24.82 10.78 16.23
N LEU A 217 25.35 10.95 15.01
CA LEU A 217 24.68 11.73 13.96
C LEU A 217 23.32 11.12 13.56
N SER A 218 23.26 9.80 13.40
CA SER A 218 22.01 9.09 13.10
C SER A 218 20.97 9.24 14.22
N SER A 219 21.40 9.09 15.48
CA SER A 219 20.56 9.32 16.66
C SER A 219 20.06 10.77 16.73
N PHE A 220 20.90 11.75 16.39
CA PHE A 220 20.45 13.14 16.29
C PHE A 220 19.38 13.34 15.21
N GLY A 221 19.57 12.75 14.02
CA GLY A 221 18.59 12.78 12.93
C GLY A 221 17.25 12.12 13.29
N SER A 222 17.27 11.05 14.11
CA SER A 222 16.05 10.41 14.58
C SER A 222 15.25 11.31 15.52
N TYR A 223 15.91 12.08 16.40
CA TYR A 223 15.23 13.08 17.23
C TYR A 223 14.54 14.18 16.41
N ILE A 224 15.13 14.64 15.32
CA ILE A 224 14.49 15.60 14.40
C ILE A 224 13.21 15.00 13.82
N SER A 225 13.24 13.71 13.44
CA SER A 225 12.05 13.00 12.95
C SER A 225 10.94 12.94 14.01
N VAL A 226 11.28 12.70 15.28
CA VAL A 226 10.32 12.72 16.40
C VAL A 226 9.68 14.10 16.54
N VAL A 227 10.47 15.18 16.50
CA VAL A 227 9.93 16.55 16.53
C VAL A 227 9.00 16.80 15.34
N GLY A 228 9.34 16.31 14.14
CA GLY A 228 8.48 16.36 12.96
C GLY A 228 7.14 15.66 13.15
N ILE A 229 7.16 14.45 13.73
CA ILE A 229 5.94 13.68 14.06
C ILE A 229 5.09 14.42 15.10
N CYS A 230 5.71 14.96 16.16
CA CYS A 230 4.99 15.75 17.16
C CYS A 230 4.34 16.99 16.51
N ARG A 231 5.06 17.72 15.67
CA ARG A 231 4.53 18.86 14.92
C ARG A 231 3.35 18.47 14.02
N PHE A 232 3.43 17.32 13.34
CA PHE A 232 2.31 16.80 12.55
C PHE A 232 1.04 16.64 13.39
N PHE A 233 1.13 15.99 14.55
CA PHE A 233 -0.03 15.85 15.45
C PHE A 233 -0.52 17.17 16.04
N VAL A 234 0.37 18.12 16.33
CA VAL A 234 -0.01 19.49 16.72
C VAL A 234 -0.80 20.18 15.60
N VAL A 235 -0.35 20.08 14.35
CA VAL A 235 -1.09 20.65 13.21
C VAL A 235 -2.44 19.98 13.04
N VAL A 236 -2.52 18.65 13.13
CA VAL A 236 -3.79 17.90 13.03
C VAL A 236 -4.76 18.31 14.15
N THR A 237 -4.29 18.39 15.39
CA THR A 237 -5.12 18.76 16.54
C THR A 237 -5.60 20.21 16.45
N ILE A 238 -4.73 21.17 16.11
CA ILE A 238 -5.13 22.57 15.90
C ILE A 238 -6.13 22.65 14.74
N THR A 239 -5.87 22.00 13.62
CA THR A 239 -6.77 22.02 12.46
C THR A 239 -8.14 21.47 12.83
N SER A 240 -8.19 20.29 13.47
CA SER A 240 -9.45 19.65 13.88
C SER A 240 -10.21 20.45 14.96
N SER A 241 -9.51 21.02 15.95
CA SER A 241 -10.12 21.68 17.12
C SER A 241 -10.33 23.19 16.99
N SER A 242 -9.72 23.85 16.00
CA SER A 242 -9.76 25.33 15.86
C SER A 242 -11.15 25.93 15.65
N GLY A 243 -12.17 25.13 15.35
CA GLY A 243 -13.52 25.60 15.02
C GLY A 243 -13.60 26.43 13.73
N LYS A 244 -12.47 26.66 13.04
CA LYS A 244 -12.37 27.43 11.80
C LYS A 244 -12.44 26.54 10.55
N ASN A 245 -12.89 25.29 10.70
CA ASN A 245 -13.04 24.32 9.61
C ASN A 245 -14.19 24.71 8.69
N LYS A 246 -13.93 25.65 7.77
CA LYS A 246 -14.84 25.95 6.67
C LYS A 246 -14.78 24.80 5.66
N ARG A 247 -15.93 24.37 5.16
CA ARG A 247 -15.98 23.41 4.04
C ARG A 247 -15.21 24.01 2.87
N CYS A 248 -14.22 23.27 2.37
CA CYS A 248 -13.51 23.67 1.18
C CYS A 248 -14.40 23.47 -0.06
N ALA A 249 -14.09 24.21 -1.12
CA ALA A 249 -14.71 23.99 -2.42
C ALA A 249 -14.47 22.54 -2.89
N PRO A 250 -15.33 22.00 -3.78
CA PRO A 250 -15.17 20.66 -4.36
C PRO A 250 -13.75 20.38 -4.85
N SER A 251 -13.10 21.38 -5.44
CA SER A 251 -11.69 21.38 -5.77
C SER A 251 -10.95 22.47 -4.97
N PRO A 252 -10.19 22.11 -3.92
CA PRO A 252 -9.37 23.08 -3.19
C PRO A 252 -8.14 23.53 -3.99
N TRP A 253 -7.86 22.85 -5.11
CA TRP A 253 -6.72 23.09 -5.99
C TRP A 253 -7.12 23.74 -7.32
N ALA A 254 -8.38 24.13 -7.50
CA ALA A 254 -8.92 24.62 -8.76
C ALA A 254 -8.23 25.93 -9.20
N VAL A 255 -7.17 25.76 -9.99
CA VAL A 255 -6.66 26.78 -10.92
C VAL A 255 -7.55 26.83 -12.18
N GLU A 256 -8.23 25.72 -12.51
CA GLU A 256 -9.16 25.61 -13.64
C GLU A 256 -10.62 25.53 -13.18
N GLN A 257 -11.51 26.19 -13.94
CA GLN A 257 -12.96 26.21 -13.73
C GLN A 257 -13.61 24.81 -13.91
N ASN A 258 -12.88 23.85 -14.49
CA ASN A 258 -13.34 22.49 -14.72
C ASN A 258 -12.44 21.47 -14.00
N PRO A 259 -12.98 20.62 -13.12
CA PRO A 259 -12.21 19.56 -12.47
C PRO A 259 -11.72 18.52 -13.49
N THR A 260 -10.44 18.16 -13.40
CA THR A 260 -9.79 17.20 -14.31
C THR A 260 -10.07 15.74 -13.96
N THR A 261 -10.50 15.47 -12.72
CA THR A 261 -10.79 14.12 -12.23
C THR A 261 -12.09 14.07 -11.41
N PRO A 262 -12.80 12.92 -11.39
CA PRO A 262 -14.14 12.82 -10.79
C PRO A 262 -14.20 13.09 -9.29
N GLU A 263 -13.11 12.88 -8.55
CA GLU A 263 -13.04 13.15 -7.11
C GLU A 263 -13.22 14.63 -6.77
N TRP A 264 -12.89 15.54 -7.69
CA TRP A 264 -13.02 16.99 -7.50
C TRP A 264 -14.35 17.55 -8.03
N MET A 265 -15.23 16.70 -8.58
CA MET A 265 -16.58 17.09 -8.99
C MET A 265 -17.58 17.08 -7.82
N VAL A 266 -17.22 16.46 -6.70
CA VAL A 266 -18.13 16.27 -5.56
C VAL A 266 -17.83 17.26 -4.44
N GLN A 267 -18.86 17.60 -3.66
CA GLN A 267 -18.73 18.47 -2.49
C GLN A 267 -17.74 17.91 -1.46
N SER A 268 -17.18 18.80 -0.64
CA SER A 268 -16.31 18.42 0.50
C SER A 268 -17.00 18.69 1.84
N PRO A 269 -17.14 17.68 2.73
CA PRO A 269 -16.83 16.26 2.50
C PRO A 269 -17.82 15.61 1.52
N PRO A 270 -17.41 14.55 0.80
CA PRO A 270 -18.29 13.81 -0.10
C PRO A 270 -19.53 13.26 0.63
N ALA A 271 -20.64 13.15 -0.11
CA ALA A 271 -21.84 12.49 0.40
C ALA A 271 -21.61 10.98 0.58
N PHE A 272 -22.40 10.35 1.45
CA PHE A 272 -22.35 8.89 1.69
C PHE A 272 -22.56 8.08 0.39
N HIS A 273 -23.46 8.55 -0.47
CA HIS A 273 -23.59 8.08 -1.84
C HIS A 273 -23.06 9.16 -2.79
N THR A 274 -21.85 8.95 -3.29
CA THR A 274 -21.06 9.97 -4.00
C THR A 274 -21.71 10.45 -5.30
N PHE A 275 -22.32 9.55 -6.06
CA PHE A 275 -22.99 9.85 -7.33
C PHE A 275 -24.42 9.30 -7.30
N GLY A 276 -25.41 10.15 -7.60
CA GLY A 276 -26.80 9.71 -7.79
C GLY A 276 -27.00 9.00 -9.12
N GLU A 277 -26.29 9.46 -10.15
CA GLU A 277 -26.19 8.81 -11.46
C GLU A 277 -24.72 8.67 -11.83
N LEU A 278 -24.35 7.55 -12.47
CA LEU A 278 -22.97 7.29 -12.86
C LEU A 278 -22.51 8.36 -13.88
N PRO A 279 -21.40 9.08 -13.61
CA PRO A 279 -20.91 10.09 -14.53
C PRO A 279 -20.46 9.44 -15.85
N ALA A 280 -20.96 9.95 -16.97
CA ALA A 280 -20.54 9.53 -18.29
C ALA A 280 -19.17 10.14 -18.62
N ILE A 281 -18.12 9.36 -18.46
CA ILE A 281 -16.76 9.78 -18.85
C ILE A 281 -16.62 9.61 -20.36
N LYS A 282 -16.33 10.71 -21.06
CA LYS A 282 -15.97 10.70 -22.47
C LYS A 282 -14.56 11.24 -22.61
N GLU A 283 -13.80 10.71 -23.57
CA GLU A 283 -12.53 11.32 -23.94
C GLU A 283 -12.79 12.77 -24.38
N THR A 284 -12.10 13.70 -23.74
CA THR A 284 -12.08 15.09 -24.17
C THR A 284 -11.50 15.10 -25.58
N LYS A 285 -12.26 15.58 -26.58
CA LYS A 285 -11.71 15.76 -27.93
C LYS A 285 -10.54 16.72 -27.80
N SER A 286 -9.32 16.21 -28.01
CA SER A 286 -8.15 17.08 -28.12
C SER A 286 -8.37 17.96 -29.33
N TYR A 287 -8.73 19.22 -29.11
CA TYR A 287 -8.70 20.22 -30.17
C TYR A 287 -7.22 20.53 -30.41
N VAL A 288 -6.57 19.68 -31.20
CA VAL A 288 -5.28 20.00 -31.79
C VAL A 288 -5.54 21.16 -32.76
N LYS A 289 -5.10 22.35 -32.38
CA LYS A 289 -4.86 23.46 -33.31
C LYS A 289 -3.42 23.39 -33.77
#